data_AF-A0A7S0W890-F1
#
_entry.id   AF-A0A7S0W890-F1
#
_cell.length_a   1.000
_cell.length_b   1.000
_cell.length_c   1.000
_cell.angle_alpha   90.00
_cell.angle_beta   90.00
_cell.angle_gamma   90.00
#
_symmetry.space_group_name_H-M   'P 1'
#
loop_
_entity.id
_entity.type
_entity.pdbx_description
1 polymer ?
#
loop_
_entity_poly.entity_id
_entity_poly.type
_entity_poly.pdbx_seq_one_letter_code
_entity_poly.pdbx_strand_id
1 'polypeptide(L)'
;MCAAGQQGAECGDSCDSEHDCSGNGHCTDSGCECFEGFAGESCDMCEIGLMGEECDKTCDAETDCHDNGRCGNDGECICLPGYAGENCELCDADGYGSCGEEVVCTWEETCSGHGRCSGEGMECVCDAGFAGENCNTCADGFEGPMCEASCDAATDCGGNGKCGADGTCECFEGFSGELCDICAAASDGALCGVECDATETCSSNGRCLEDGSCECFDGFSGEHCDMCGLNGVGEGCEETCDAARDCSNNGRCTADGHCECFEGFVGERCDMCAAGQQGAECGDSCDSEHDCSGNGHCTDSGCECFEG
;
A
#
# COMPACT_ATOMS: atom_id res chain seq x y z
N MET A 1 -66.27 34.49 -12.49
CA MET A 1 -66.30 35.96 -12.51
C MET A 1 -66.38 36.41 -11.08
N CYS A 2 -65.22 36.52 -10.46
CA CYS A 2 -65.05 37.11 -9.14
C CYS A 2 -65.37 38.60 -9.20
N ALA A 3 -65.58 39.24 -8.04
CA ALA A 3 -65.67 40.69 -7.97
C ALA A 3 -64.30 41.32 -8.26
N ALA A 4 -64.26 42.57 -8.74
CA ALA A 4 -63.00 43.27 -8.97
C ALA A 4 -62.12 43.27 -7.71
N GLY A 5 -60.88 42.80 -7.83
CA GLY A 5 -59.92 42.68 -6.72
C GLY A 5 -59.97 41.35 -5.95
N GLN A 6 -60.64 40.31 -6.48
CA GLN A 6 -60.69 38.98 -5.88
C GLN A 6 -60.27 37.89 -6.88
N GLN A 7 -59.52 36.90 -6.40
CA GLN A 7 -59.03 35.77 -7.17
C GLN A 7 -59.24 34.42 -6.46
N GLY A 8 -58.93 33.32 -7.15
CA GLY A 8 -58.96 31.96 -6.59
C GLY A 8 -60.30 31.24 -6.80
N ALA A 9 -60.30 29.92 -6.58
CA ALA A 9 -61.44 29.04 -6.88
C ALA A 9 -62.74 29.40 -6.13
N GLU A 10 -62.63 30.12 -5.01
CA GLU A 10 -63.75 30.57 -4.17
C GLU A 10 -63.86 32.11 -4.10
N CYS A 11 -63.08 32.87 -4.87
CA CYS A 11 -63.02 34.34 -4.85
C CYS A 11 -62.74 34.94 -3.46
N GLY A 12 -62.00 34.22 -2.61
CA GLY A 12 -61.68 34.64 -1.23
C GLY A 12 -60.36 35.38 -1.09
N ASP A 13 -59.49 35.30 -2.10
CA ASP A 13 -58.15 35.86 -2.07
C ASP A 13 -58.18 37.28 -2.62
N SER A 14 -57.71 38.26 -1.83
CA SER A 14 -57.52 39.62 -2.32
C SER A 14 -56.36 39.65 -3.31
N CYS A 15 -56.56 40.31 -4.45
CA CYS A 15 -55.50 40.56 -5.43
C CYS A 15 -55.41 42.07 -5.70
N ASP A 16 -54.24 42.63 -5.42
CA ASP A 16 -53.86 44.01 -5.73
C ASP A 16 -52.79 44.01 -6.83
N SER A 17 -53.11 44.55 -8.00
CA SER A 17 -52.19 44.60 -9.15
C SER A 17 -50.86 45.31 -8.84
N GLU A 18 -50.84 46.26 -7.91
CA GLU A 18 -49.61 46.99 -7.55
C GLU A 18 -48.64 46.13 -6.72
N HIS A 19 -49.17 45.24 -5.87
CA HIS A 19 -48.37 44.46 -4.93
C HIS A 19 -48.23 42.98 -5.33
N ASP A 20 -49.32 42.35 -5.78
CA ASP A 20 -49.36 40.92 -6.08
C ASP A 20 -48.93 40.61 -7.53
N CYS A 21 -49.12 41.57 -8.45
CA CYS A 21 -48.64 41.51 -9.84
C CYS A 21 -47.47 42.46 -10.10
N SER A 22 -46.79 42.91 -9.04
CA SER A 22 -45.60 43.77 -9.09
C SER A 22 -45.78 45.09 -9.85
N GLY A 23 -47.02 45.56 -10.02
CA GLY A 23 -47.37 46.70 -10.86
C GLY A 23 -47.29 46.44 -12.37
N ASN A 24 -46.90 45.24 -12.79
CA ASN A 24 -46.60 44.85 -14.17
C ASN A 24 -47.64 43.89 -14.76
N GLY A 25 -48.84 43.84 -14.17
CA GLY A 25 -49.93 43.02 -14.66
C GLY A 25 -51.30 43.45 -14.14
N HIS A 26 -52.32 42.70 -14.54
CA HIS A 26 -53.69 42.87 -14.10
C HIS A 26 -54.17 41.62 -13.37
N CYS A 27 -54.74 41.80 -12.17
CA CYS A 27 -55.42 40.73 -11.47
C CYS A 27 -56.64 40.23 -12.26
N THR A 28 -56.70 38.92 -12.47
CA THR A 28 -57.84 38.21 -13.08
C THR A 28 -58.39 37.17 -12.11
N ASP A 29 -59.50 36.51 -12.49
CA ASP A 29 -60.07 35.39 -11.71
C ASP A 29 -59.06 34.23 -11.49
N SER A 30 -58.01 34.14 -12.32
CA SER A 30 -57.01 33.06 -12.34
C SER A 30 -55.61 33.46 -11.90
N GLY A 31 -55.40 34.67 -11.38
CA GLY A 31 -54.07 35.21 -11.04
C GLY A 31 -53.70 36.43 -11.88
N CYS A 32 -52.41 36.76 -11.92
CA CYS A 32 -51.90 37.90 -12.68
C CYS A 32 -51.83 37.60 -14.18
N GLU A 33 -52.42 38.48 -14.99
CA GLU A 33 -52.19 38.57 -16.43
C GLU A 33 -51.15 39.67 -16.69
N CYS A 34 -49.94 39.28 -17.04
CA CYS A 34 -48.81 40.21 -17.16
C CYS A 34 -48.90 41.11 -18.40
N PHE A 35 -48.31 42.30 -18.30
CA PHE A 35 -48.13 43.19 -19.43
C PHE A 35 -47.08 42.65 -20.41
N GLU A 36 -47.12 43.14 -21.65
CA GLU A 36 -46.18 42.76 -22.70
C GLU A 36 -44.73 42.95 -22.23
N GLY A 37 -43.93 41.89 -22.37
CA GLY A 37 -42.54 41.84 -21.92
C GLY A 37 -42.33 41.34 -20.49
N PHE A 38 -43.38 41.21 -19.68
CA PHE A 38 -43.31 40.65 -18.31
C PHE A 38 -43.89 39.23 -18.25
N ALA A 39 -43.33 38.40 -17.36
CA ALA A 39 -43.67 36.99 -17.20
C ALA A 39 -43.62 36.57 -15.71
N GLY A 40 -44.15 35.39 -15.42
CA GLY A 40 -44.21 34.82 -14.06
C GLY A 40 -45.59 34.87 -13.42
N GLU A 41 -45.76 34.17 -12.29
CA GLU A 41 -47.03 34.16 -11.55
C GLU A 41 -47.37 35.52 -10.91
N SER A 42 -46.36 36.35 -10.65
CA SER A 42 -46.47 37.69 -10.06
C SER A 42 -45.98 38.82 -10.99
N CYS A 43 -45.71 38.52 -12.27
CA CYS A 43 -45.21 39.48 -13.27
C CYS A 43 -43.93 40.23 -12.88
N ASP A 44 -43.06 39.55 -12.13
CA ASP A 44 -41.79 40.03 -11.61
C ASP A 44 -40.59 39.62 -12.47
N MET A 45 -40.80 38.84 -13.52
CA MET A 45 -39.77 38.41 -14.46
C MET A 45 -40.01 39.03 -15.85
N CYS A 46 -39.00 39.02 -16.71
CA CYS A 46 -39.15 39.37 -18.12
C CYS A 46 -39.50 38.15 -18.98
N GLU A 47 -40.20 38.35 -20.10
CA GLU A 47 -40.31 37.32 -21.13
C GLU A 47 -38.92 36.96 -21.68
N ILE A 48 -38.75 35.70 -22.12
CA ILE A 48 -37.46 35.19 -22.61
C ILE A 48 -36.94 36.08 -23.75
N GLY A 49 -35.76 36.66 -23.55
CA GLY A 49 -35.10 37.56 -24.50
C GLY A 49 -35.19 39.05 -24.14
N LEU A 50 -35.90 39.41 -23.06
CA LEU A 50 -35.99 40.77 -22.52
C LEU A 50 -35.32 40.87 -21.14
N MET A 51 -34.81 42.05 -20.80
CA MET A 51 -34.09 42.34 -19.56
C MET A 51 -34.26 43.81 -19.12
N GLY A 52 -33.86 44.11 -17.88
CA GLY A 52 -33.94 45.43 -17.27
C GLY A 52 -35.20 45.63 -16.43
N GLU A 53 -35.21 46.67 -15.59
CA GLU A 53 -36.32 46.96 -14.65
C GLU A 53 -37.68 47.19 -15.36
N GLU A 54 -37.67 47.55 -16.64
CA GLU A 54 -38.86 47.75 -17.48
C GLU A 54 -39.06 46.64 -18.53
N CYS A 55 -38.23 45.58 -18.52
CA CYS A 55 -38.23 44.49 -19.51
C CYS A 55 -38.23 44.97 -20.98
N ASP A 56 -37.54 46.08 -21.25
CA ASP A 56 -37.54 46.78 -22.54
C ASP A 56 -36.22 46.64 -23.33
N LYS A 57 -35.20 46.04 -22.71
CA LYS A 57 -33.90 45.77 -23.33
C LYS A 57 -33.84 44.35 -23.81
N THR A 58 -33.36 44.13 -25.03
CA THR A 58 -33.13 42.79 -25.57
C THR A 58 -31.77 42.26 -25.14
N CYS A 59 -31.71 41.04 -24.62
CA CYS A 59 -30.45 40.32 -24.40
C CYS A 59 -30.25 39.30 -25.51
N ASP A 60 -29.22 39.48 -26.32
CA ASP A 60 -28.87 38.59 -27.43
C ASP A 60 -27.65 37.75 -27.02
N ALA A 61 -27.84 36.44 -26.86
CA ALA A 61 -26.77 35.54 -26.40
C ALA A 61 -25.54 35.54 -27.32
N GLU A 62 -25.70 35.85 -28.62
CA GLU A 62 -24.60 35.94 -29.60
C GLU A 62 -23.73 37.17 -29.33
N THR A 63 -24.35 38.29 -28.98
CA THR A 63 -23.65 39.58 -28.77
C THR A 63 -23.29 39.87 -27.33
N ASP A 64 -24.14 39.46 -26.38
CA ASP A 64 -24.06 39.82 -24.97
C ASP A 64 -23.42 38.71 -24.11
N CYS A 65 -23.55 37.44 -24.50
CA CYS A 65 -22.94 36.30 -23.80
C CYS A 65 -21.88 35.54 -24.63
N HIS A 66 -21.39 36.17 -25.71
CA HIS A 66 -20.32 35.65 -26.58
C HIS A 66 -20.58 34.26 -27.19
N ASP A 67 -21.85 33.85 -27.37
CA ASP A 67 -22.26 32.47 -27.70
C ASP A 67 -21.81 31.38 -26.69
N ASN A 68 -21.19 31.79 -25.59
CA ASN A 68 -20.63 30.92 -24.56
C ASN A 68 -21.52 30.83 -23.32
N GLY A 69 -22.75 31.32 -23.42
CA GLY A 69 -23.70 31.39 -22.33
C GLY A 69 -25.11 31.75 -22.81
N ARG A 70 -26.03 31.84 -21.87
CA ARG A 70 -27.40 32.33 -22.13
C ARG A 70 -27.77 33.40 -21.11
N CYS A 71 -28.61 34.33 -21.51
CA CYS A 71 -29.10 35.36 -20.59
C CYS A 71 -30.00 34.76 -19.50
N GLY A 72 -29.73 35.15 -18.25
CA GLY A 72 -30.61 34.96 -17.10
C GLY A 72 -31.76 35.98 -17.10
N ASN A 73 -32.71 35.80 -16.18
CA ASN A 73 -33.91 36.64 -16.08
C ASN A 73 -33.63 38.06 -15.57
N ASP A 74 -32.47 38.28 -14.95
CA ASP A 74 -31.94 39.54 -14.44
C ASP A 74 -31.00 40.25 -15.42
N GLY A 75 -30.71 39.62 -16.57
CA GLY A 75 -29.77 40.13 -17.57
C GLY A 75 -28.32 39.70 -17.33
N GLU A 76 -28.02 38.91 -16.31
CA GLU A 76 -26.69 38.30 -16.14
C GLU A 76 -26.51 37.10 -17.08
N CYS A 77 -25.32 36.90 -17.64
CA CYS A 77 -25.04 35.73 -18.45
C CYS A 77 -24.81 34.48 -17.58
N ILE A 78 -25.57 33.43 -17.85
CA ILE A 78 -25.34 32.09 -17.32
C ILE A 78 -24.42 31.36 -18.31
N CYS A 79 -23.13 31.24 -17.95
CA CYS A 79 -22.12 30.66 -18.82
C CYS A 79 -22.26 29.15 -18.99
N LEU A 80 -21.90 28.67 -20.18
CA LEU A 80 -21.73 27.25 -20.46
C LEU A 80 -20.53 26.70 -19.67
N PRO A 81 -20.52 25.39 -19.36
CA PRO A 81 -19.39 24.78 -18.65
C PRO A 81 -18.05 25.08 -19.35
N GLY A 82 -17.04 25.48 -18.57
CA GLY A 82 -15.72 25.87 -19.07
C GLY A 82 -15.58 27.35 -19.42
N TYR A 83 -16.65 28.14 -19.33
CA TYR A 83 -16.64 29.58 -19.53
C TYR A 83 -17.04 30.33 -18.25
N ALA A 84 -16.45 31.50 -18.06
CA ALA A 84 -16.65 32.38 -16.91
C ALA A 84 -16.59 33.85 -17.34
N GLY A 85 -16.81 34.77 -16.41
CA GLY A 85 -16.87 36.21 -16.70
C GLY A 85 -18.31 36.73 -16.74
N GLU A 86 -18.45 38.06 -16.74
CA GLU A 86 -19.75 38.74 -16.70
C GLU A 86 -20.58 38.45 -17.96
N ASN A 87 -19.89 38.24 -19.09
CA ASN A 87 -20.44 37.99 -20.41
C ASN A 87 -19.93 36.66 -21.00
N CYS A 88 -19.42 35.74 -20.17
CA CYS A 88 -18.85 34.46 -20.59
C CYS A 88 -17.66 34.58 -21.55
N GLU A 89 -16.88 35.64 -21.38
CA GLU A 89 -15.72 36.01 -22.18
C GLU A 89 -14.41 35.37 -21.69
N LEU A 90 -14.41 34.83 -20.48
CA LEU A 90 -13.27 34.19 -19.82
C LEU A 90 -13.40 32.67 -19.87
N CYS A 91 -12.27 32.00 -19.73
CA CYS A 91 -12.18 30.55 -19.65
C CYS A 91 -12.03 30.21 -18.16
N ASP A 92 -12.87 29.31 -17.64
CA ASP A 92 -12.87 29.01 -16.22
C ASP A 92 -11.50 28.43 -15.79
N ALA A 93 -11.02 28.80 -14.61
CA ALA A 93 -9.65 28.52 -14.17
C ALA A 93 -9.36 27.02 -13.98
N ASP A 94 -10.41 26.21 -13.88
CA ASP A 94 -10.35 24.75 -13.76
C ASP A 94 -10.37 24.03 -15.13
N GLY A 95 -10.55 24.76 -16.24
CA GLY A 95 -10.45 24.25 -17.60
C GLY A 95 -9.00 24.25 -18.10
N TYR A 96 -8.25 23.18 -17.84
CA TYR A 96 -6.93 22.98 -18.45
C TYR A 96 -7.08 22.70 -19.96
N GLY A 97 -6.89 23.73 -20.79
CA GLY A 97 -7.03 23.66 -22.25
C GLY A 97 -8.01 24.73 -22.75
N SER A 98 -7.78 25.25 -23.96
CA SER A 98 -8.56 26.36 -24.52
C SER A 98 -10.08 26.16 -24.37
N CYS A 99 -10.76 27.19 -23.85
CA CYS A 99 -12.22 27.32 -23.70
C CYS A 99 -12.99 26.75 -24.90
N GLY A 100 -13.91 25.82 -24.63
CA GLY A 100 -14.82 25.24 -25.64
C GLY A 100 -14.29 24.05 -26.45
N GLU A 101 -13.08 23.55 -26.18
CA GLU A 101 -12.70 22.25 -26.71
C GLU A 101 -13.42 21.14 -25.92
N GLU A 102 -14.11 20.25 -26.64
CA GLU A 102 -14.60 18.98 -26.09
C GLU A 102 -13.39 18.30 -25.46
N VAL A 103 -13.32 18.27 -24.11
CA VAL A 103 -12.30 17.51 -23.39
C VAL A 103 -12.62 16.04 -23.62
N VAL A 104 -12.18 15.53 -24.77
CA VAL A 104 -12.25 14.12 -25.07
C VAL A 104 -11.22 13.47 -24.16
N CYS A 105 -11.68 12.83 -23.08
CA CYS A 105 -10.77 12.05 -22.25
C CYS A 105 -10.07 11.01 -23.12
N THR A 106 -8.74 11.09 -23.16
CA THR A 106 -7.88 10.08 -23.77
C THR A 106 -7.05 9.42 -22.69
N TRP A 107 -6.86 8.11 -22.79
CA TRP A 107 -6.12 7.38 -21.76
C TRP A 107 -4.65 7.81 -21.67
N GLU A 108 -4.03 8.22 -22.78
CA GLU A 108 -2.61 8.65 -22.84
C GLU A 108 -2.38 10.02 -22.20
N GLU A 109 -3.22 11.02 -22.50
CA GLU A 109 -3.00 12.40 -22.05
C GLU A 109 -3.82 12.75 -20.81
N THR A 110 -5.08 12.31 -20.73
CA THR A 110 -5.97 12.63 -19.61
C THR A 110 -5.73 11.70 -18.42
N CYS A 111 -5.59 10.40 -18.64
CA CYS A 111 -5.34 9.43 -17.56
C CYS A 111 -3.86 9.07 -17.40
N SER A 112 -2.95 9.91 -17.91
CA SER A 112 -1.49 9.75 -17.81
C SER A 112 -0.95 8.41 -18.34
N GLY A 113 -1.69 7.71 -19.19
CA GLY A 113 -1.37 6.36 -19.66
C GLY A 113 -1.65 5.23 -18.66
N HIS A 114 -2.30 5.53 -17.53
CA HIS A 114 -2.44 4.63 -16.37
C HIS A 114 -3.89 4.46 -15.90
N GLY A 115 -4.82 4.57 -16.84
CA GLY A 115 -6.23 4.36 -16.57
C GLY A 115 -7.07 4.40 -17.84
N ARG A 116 -8.38 4.28 -17.67
CA ARG A 116 -9.36 4.37 -18.75
C ARG A 116 -10.42 5.40 -18.43
N CYS A 117 -10.90 6.07 -19.47
CA CYS A 117 -12.01 7.01 -19.33
C CYS A 117 -13.32 6.28 -18.99
N SER A 118 -14.10 6.86 -18.10
CA SER A 118 -15.41 6.41 -17.67
C SER A 118 -16.41 7.58 -17.67
N GLY A 119 -17.71 7.26 -17.63
CA GLY A 119 -18.80 8.23 -17.78
C GLY A 119 -18.92 8.77 -19.22
N GLU A 120 -19.48 9.97 -19.39
CA GLU A 120 -19.48 10.72 -20.65
C GLU A 120 -18.08 11.27 -21.02
N GLY A 121 -17.01 10.58 -20.61
CA GLY A 121 -15.63 10.90 -20.98
C GLY A 121 -14.97 11.98 -20.15
N MET A 122 -15.31 12.12 -18.86
CA MET A 122 -14.76 13.17 -17.98
C MET A 122 -14.05 12.63 -16.73
N GLU A 123 -14.05 11.32 -16.47
CA GLU A 123 -13.48 10.73 -15.25
C GLU A 123 -12.55 9.55 -15.60
N CYS A 124 -11.37 9.49 -14.98
CA CYS A 124 -10.46 8.37 -15.14
C CYS A 124 -10.75 7.26 -14.11
N VAL A 125 -10.84 6.02 -14.59
CA VAL A 125 -10.77 4.81 -13.78
C VAL A 125 -9.35 4.28 -13.88
N CYS A 126 -8.57 4.46 -12.83
CA CYS A 126 -7.16 4.11 -12.81
C CYS A 126 -6.91 2.60 -12.82
N ASP A 127 -5.79 2.22 -13.42
CA ASP A 127 -5.27 0.87 -13.39
C ASP A 127 -4.73 0.53 -11.99
N ALA A 128 -4.56 -0.76 -11.70
CA ALA A 128 -4.10 -1.22 -10.40
C ALA A 128 -2.72 -0.61 -10.05
N GLY A 129 -2.58 -0.09 -8.84
CA GLY A 129 -1.38 0.60 -8.36
C GLY A 129 -1.38 2.11 -8.61
N PHE A 130 -2.28 2.64 -9.46
CA PHE A 130 -2.40 4.07 -9.74
C PHE A 130 -3.64 4.69 -9.11
N ALA A 131 -3.55 5.97 -8.80
CA ALA A 131 -4.59 6.77 -8.16
C ALA A 131 -4.51 8.25 -8.58
N GLY A 132 -5.44 9.06 -8.07
CA GLY A 132 -5.59 10.46 -8.42
C GLY A 132 -6.59 10.66 -9.57
N GLU A 133 -7.06 11.90 -9.74
CA GLU A 133 -8.09 12.26 -10.73
C GLU A 133 -7.68 11.92 -12.18
N ASN A 134 -6.38 11.99 -12.47
CA ASN A 134 -5.78 11.73 -13.78
C ASN A 134 -4.80 10.54 -13.74
N CYS A 135 -4.91 9.66 -12.73
CA CYS A 135 -4.06 8.47 -12.56
C CYS A 135 -2.55 8.74 -12.56
N ASN A 136 -2.14 9.90 -12.03
CA ASN A 136 -0.75 10.37 -12.01
C ASN A 136 -0.04 10.19 -10.67
N THR A 137 -0.72 9.61 -9.67
CA THR A 137 -0.13 9.26 -8.37
C THR A 137 -0.23 7.76 -8.14
N CYS A 138 0.56 7.23 -7.20
CA CYS A 138 0.40 5.84 -6.79
C CYS A 138 -0.75 5.70 -5.80
N ALA A 139 -1.45 4.56 -5.88
CA ALA A 139 -2.42 4.16 -4.87
C ALA A 139 -1.71 3.83 -3.55
N ASP A 140 -2.42 3.93 -2.43
CA ASP A 140 -1.85 3.64 -1.11
C ASP A 140 -1.14 2.28 -1.10
N GLY A 141 0.12 2.28 -0.67
CA GLY A 141 0.97 1.10 -0.61
C GLY A 141 1.72 0.76 -1.90
N PHE A 142 1.56 1.54 -2.99
CA PHE A 142 2.36 1.42 -4.21
C PHE A 142 3.29 2.62 -4.39
N GLU A 143 4.49 2.38 -4.90
CA GLU A 143 5.54 3.38 -5.08
C GLU A 143 6.42 3.09 -6.31
N GLY A 144 7.32 4.04 -6.61
CA GLY A 144 8.20 3.99 -7.77
C GLY A 144 7.61 4.63 -9.03
N PRO A 145 8.43 4.78 -10.08
CA PRO A 145 8.07 5.56 -11.28
C PRO A 145 6.93 4.97 -12.12
N MET A 146 6.52 3.74 -11.84
CA MET A 146 5.36 3.07 -12.46
C MET A 146 4.42 2.46 -11.41
N CYS A 147 4.52 2.87 -10.14
CA CYS A 147 3.69 2.36 -9.04
C CYS A 147 3.66 0.83 -8.94
N GLU A 148 4.81 0.19 -9.21
CA GLU A 148 4.96 -1.27 -9.26
C GLU A 148 5.47 -1.85 -7.94
N ALA A 149 6.19 -1.03 -7.16
CA ALA A 149 6.73 -1.45 -5.88
C ALA A 149 5.62 -1.32 -4.84
N SER A 150 5.10 -2.44 -4.36
CA SER A 150 4.28 -2.42 -3.16
C SER A 150 5.21 -2.25 -1.96
N CYS A 151 5.06 -1.18 -1.18
CA CYS A 151 5.78 -0.98 0.08
C CYS A 151 4.75 -0.77 1.21
N ASP A 152 4.58 -1.79 2.03
CA ASP A 152 3.84 -1.74 3.28
C ASP A 152 4.86 -1.58 4.42
N ALA A 153 4.87 -0.41 5.05
CA ALA A 153 5.81 -0.09 6.13
C ALA A 153 5.80 -1.11 7.28
N ALA A 154 4.69 -1.81 7.52
CA ALA A 154 4.59 -2.83 8.56
C ALA A 154 5.36 -4.10 8.21
N THR A 155 5.45 -4.46 6.92
CA THR A 155 6.13 -5.68 6.46
C THR A 155 7.48 -5.41 5.80
N ASP A 156 7.57 -4.39 4.97
CA ASP A 156 8.74 -4.09 4.14
C ASP A 156 9.76 -3.21 4.89
N CYS A 157 9.31 -2.44 5.89
CA CYS A 157 10.19 -1.67 6.79
C CYS A 157 10.16 -2.18 8.24
N GLY A 158 9.79 -3.46 8.43
CA GLY A 158 9.78 -4.12 9.73
C GLY A 158 8.84 -3.48 10.78
N GLY A 159 7.95 -2.56 10.37
CA GLY A 159 7.13 -1.74 11.26
C GLY A 159 7.89 -0.60 11.97
N ASN A 160 9.18 -0.43 11.69
CA ASN A 160 10.07 0.53 12.36
C ASN A 160 10.66 1.58 11.42
N GLY A 161 10.07 1.74 10.24
CA GLY A 161 10.41 2.79 9.28
C GLY A 161 9.20 3.22 8.47
N LYS A 162 9.43 4.19 7.59
CA LYS A 162 8.46 4.63 6.58
C LYS A 162 9.03 4.33 5.20
N CYS A 163 8.18 3.97 4.26
CA CYS A 163 8.56 3.91 2.85
C CYS A 163 8.87 5.33 2.35
N GLY A 164 10.04 5.51 1.75
CA GLY A 164 10.43 6.68 0.98
C GLY A 164 10.06 6.48 -0.49
N ALA A 165 9.94 7.56 -1.27
CA ALA A 165 9.30 7.57 -2.59
C ALA A 165 9.85 6.58 -3.66
N ASP A 166 11.01 5.97 -3.44
CA ASP A 166 11.64 4.96 -4.27
C ASP A 166 11.48 3.51 -3.74
N GLY A 167 10.67 3.31 -2.70
CA GLY A 167 10.48 2.03 -2.02
C GLY A 167 11.57 1.69 -0.99
N THR A 168 12.49 2.62 -0.70
CA THR A 168 13.50 2.43 0.37
C THR A 168 12.93 2.80 1.74
N CYS A 169 13.43 2.20 2.82
CA CYS A 169 12.93 2.51 4.16
C CYS A 169 13.71 3.66 4.83
N GLU A 170 12.97 4.68 5.27
CA GLU A 170 13.42 5.69 6.21
C GLU A 170 13.15 5.24 7.65
N CYS A 171 14.18 4.78 8.34
CA CYS A 171 14.04 4.20 9.68
C CYS A 171 13.73 5.22 10.77
N PHE A 172 12.91 4.82 11.73
CA PHE A 172 12.68 5.57 12.96
C PHE A 172 13.94 5.58 13.85
N GLU A 173 14.00 6.56 14.75
CA GLU A 173 15.09 6.68 15.71
C GLU A 173 15.25 5.38 16.52
N GLY A 174 16.47 4.85 16.58
CA GLY A 174 16.75 3.56 17.20
C GLY A 174 16.76 2.37 16.23
N PHE A 175 16.47 2.58 14.95
CA PHE A 175 16.45 1.54 13.92
C PHE A 175 17.32 1.93 12.71
N SER A 176 17.81 0.94 11.98
CA SER A 176 18.75 1.05 10.86
C SER A 176 18.64 -0.19 9.95
N GLY A 177 19.43 -0.21 8.88
CA GLY A 177 19.35 -1.25 7.84
C GLY A 177 18.35 -0.89 6.73
N GLU A 178 18.41 -1.61 5.61
CA GLU A 178 17.54 -1.34 4.45
C GLU A 178 16.06 -1.61 4.74
N LEU A 179 15.75 -2.46 5.73
CA LEU A 179 14.39 -2.83 6.15
C LEU A 179 14.03 -2.31 7.55
N CYS A 180 14.87 -1.47 8.15
CA CYS A 180 14.68 -0.94 9.52
C CYS A 180 14.49 -2.01 10.61
N ASP A 181 15.07 -3.18 10.40
CA ASP A 181 15.04 -4.34 11.29
C ASP A 181 16.29 -4.45 12.17
N ILE A 182 17.27 -3.55 11.99
CA ILE A 182 18.51 -3.53 12.76
C ILE A 182 18.43 -2.43 13.81
N CYS A 183 18.66 -2.72 15.09
CA CYS A 183 18.74 -1.68 16.12
C CYS A 183 19.94 -0.75 15.86
N ALA A 184 19.70 0.56 15.93
CA ALA A 184 20.78 1.53 15.92
C ALA A 184 21.56 1.46 17.24
N ALA A 185 22.86 1.72 17.14
CA ALA A 185 23.88 1.47 18.14
C ALA A 185 23.47 1.69 19.61
N ALA A 186 23.78 0.70 20.46
CA ALA A 186 23.55 0.59 21.91
C ALA A 186 22.15 0.15 22.36
N SER A 187 21.38 -0.53 21.50
CA SER A 187 20.10 -1.13 21.90
C SER A 187 19.93 -2.56 21.37
N ASP A 188 19.47 -3.46 22.23
CA ASP A 188 19.19 -4.88 21.93
C ASP A 188 17.71 -5.22 22.25
N GLY A 189 17.20 -6.31 21.66
CA GLY A 189 15.85 -6.85 21.84
C GLY A 189 14.81 -6.37 20.83
N ALA A 190 13.63 -7.01 20.86
CA ALA A 190 12.53 -6.82 19.89
C ALA A 190 11.90 -5.41 19.83
N LEU A 191 12.41 -4.44 20.60
CA LEU A 191 11.90 -3.07 20.70
C LEU A 191 13.01 -2.00 20.74
N CYS A 192 14.25 -2.33 20.34
CA CYS A 192 15.41 -1.40 20.26
C CYS A 192 15.42 -0.31 21.34
N GLY A 193 15.51 -0.73 22.61
CA GLY A 193 15.48 0.17 23.76
C GLY A 193 16.00 -0.45 25.07
N VAL A 194 16.67 -1.61 25.00
CA VAL A 194 17.33 -2.23 26.14
C VAL A 194 18.83 -2.02 25.96
N GLU A 195 19.48 -1.32 26.91
CA GLU A 195 20.94 -1.22 26.96
C GLU A 195 21.53 -2.65 26.95
N CYS A 196 22.54 -2.89 26.09
CA CYS A 196 23.22 -4.18 26.05
C CYS A 196 23.84 -4.48 27.43
N ASP A 197 23.33 -5.51 28.10
CA ASP A 197 23.89 -6.02 29.34
C ASP A 197 24.76 -7.23 28.99
N ALA A 198 26.08 -7.14 29.17
CA ALA A 198 27.00 -8.22 28.80
C ALA A 198 26.69 -9.56 29.50
N THR A 199 25.99 -9.54 30.64
CA THR A 199 25.61 -10.77 31.35
C THR A 199 24.42 -11.47 30.70
N GLU A 200 23.44 -10.71 30.23
CA GLU A 200 22.20 -11.25 29.63
C GLU A 200 22.30 -11.33 28.09
N THR A 201 22.76 -10.28 27.42
CA THR A 201 22.88 -10.18 25.95
C THR A 201 24.07 -10.98 25.41
N CYS A 202 25.21 -10.99 26.11
CA CYS A 202 26.42 -11.69 25.67
C CYS A 202 26.71 -12.94 26.50
N SER A 203 25.70 -13.47 27.20
CA SER A 203 25.78 -14.70 28.00
C SER A 203 26.91 -14.71 29.03
N SER A 204 27.36 -13.55 29.50
CA SER A 204 28.57 -13.36 30.32
C SER A 204 29.89 -13.82 29.65
N ASN A 205 29.87 -14.19 28.37
CA ASN A 205 30.97 -14.76 27.59
C ASN A 205 31.45 -13.83 26.46
N GLY A 206 31.02 -12.57 26.49
CA GLY A 206 31.47 -11.53 25.58
C GLY A 206 31.33 -10.15 26.20
N ARG A 207 31.74 -9.13 25.43
CA ARG A 207 31.49 -7.73 25.77
C ARG A 207 30.61 -7.08 24.72
N CYS A 208 29.74 -6.18 25.17
CA CYS A 208 28.98 -5.32 24.27
C CYS A 208 29.91 -4.36 23.53
N LEU A 209 29.71 -4.26 22.23
CA LEU A 209 30.29 -3.23 21.37
C LEU A 209 29.38 -1.99 21.36
N GLU A 210 29.90 -0.88 20.80
CA GLU A 210 29.15 0.39 20.75
C GLU A 210 27.83 0.26 19.96
N ASP A 211 27.77 -0.68 19.02
CA ASP A 211 26.57 -0.96 18.22
C ASP A 211 25.54 -1.87 18.92
N GLY A 212 25.84 -2.39 20.11
CA GLY A 212 24.98 -3.34 20.83
C GLY A 212 25.27 -4.82 20.51
N SER A 213 26.14 -5.12 19.55
CA SER A 213 26.56 -6.50 19.26
C SER A 213 27.59 -7.03 20.25
N CYS A 214 27.79 -8.35 20.31
CA CYS A 214 28.75 -8.98 21.21
C CYS A 214 30.10 -9.27 20.52
N GLU A 215 31.20 -8.83 21.15
CA GLU A 215 32.53 -9.37 20.89
C GLU A 215 32.81 -10.52 21.88
N CYS A 216 32.81 -11.75 21.38
CA CYS A 216 32.98 -12.94 22.21
C CYS A 216 34.40 -13.11 22.72
N PHE A 217 34.52 -13.61 23.94
CA PHE A 217 35.79 -14.03 24.51
C PHE A 217 36.31 -15.30 23.83
N ASP A 218 37.62 -15.54 23.95
CA ASP A 218 38.28 -16.72 23.38
C ASP A 218 37.55 -18.01 23.82
N GLY A 219 37.19 -18.85 22.85
CA GLY A 219 36.47 -20.10 23.08
C GLY A 219 34.95 -20.01 22.91
N PHE A 220 34.38 -18.80 22.80
CA PHE A 220 32.97 -18.57 22.55
C PHE A 220 32.72 -17.95 21.18
N SER A 221 31.51 -18.14 20.67
CA SER A 221 31.07 -17.65 19.36
C SER A 221 29.54 -17.48 19.32
N GLY A 222 29.04 -16.97 18.21
CA GLY A 222 27.62 -16.63 18.05
C GLY A 222 27.34 -15.17 18.34
N GLU A 223 26.13 -14.74 17.99
CA GLU A 223 25.68 -13.36 18.17
C GLU A 223 25.60 -12.96 19.65
N HIS A 224 25.30 -13.92 20.52
CA HIS A 224 25.16 -13.74 21.97
C HIS A 224 26.25 -14.44 22.79
N CYS A 225 27.33 -14.92 22.14
CA CYS A 225 28.43 -15.64 22.77
C CYS A 225 28.02 -16.87 23.60
N ASP A 226 26.91 -17.49 23.21
CA ASP A 226 26.29 -18.66 23.84
C ASP A 226 26.73 -19.98 23.19
N MET A 227 27.41 -19.91 22.04
CA MET A 227 27.93 -21.08 21.34
C MET A 227 29.42 -21.26 21.60
N CYS A 228 29.88 -22.51 21.57
CA CYS A 228 31.31 -22.79 21.61
C CYS A 228 31.98 -22.48 20.29
N GLY A 229 33.18 -21.90 20.37
CA GLY A 229 34.06 -21.66 19.22
C GLY A 229 34.64 -22.97 18.66
N LEU A 230 35.60 -22.85 17.75
CA LEU A 230 36.18 -23.99 17.04
C LEU A 230 36.60 -25.15 17.98
N ASN A 231 35.96 -26.31 17.77
CA ASN A 231 36.14 -27.56 18.50
C ASN A 231 35.80 -27.51 20.00
N GLY A 232 35.34 -26.38 20.54
CA GLY A 232 34.92 -26.28 21.95
C GLY A 232 33.56 -26.96 22.16
N VAL A 233 33.39 -27.65 23.28
CA VAL A 233 32.15 -28.33 23.68
C VAL A 233 31.99 -28.31 25.20
N GLY A 234 30.80 -28.67 25.68
CA GLY A 234 30.44 -28.72 27.09
C GLY A 234 30.07 -27.36 27.69
N GLU A 235 29.64 -27.37 28.96
CA GLU A 235 29.35 -26.14 29.69
C GLU A 235 30.62 -25.29 29.82
N GLY A 236 30.57 -24.06 29.31
CA GLY A 236 31.72 -23.14 29.32
C GLY A 236 32.79 -23.41 28.26
N CYS A 237 32.57 -24.34 27.33
CA CYS A 237 33.44 -24.59 26.18
C CYS A 237 34.89 -24.96 26.52
N GLU A 238 35.10 -25.52 27.72
CA GLU A 238 36.42 -25.92 28.21
C GLU A 238 36.86 -27.30 27.68
N GLU A 239 35.90 -28.10 27.21
CA GLU A 239 36.18 -29.40 26.60
C GLU A 239 36.37 -29.24 25.09
N THR A 240 37.05 -30.20 24.47
CA THR A 240 37.29 -30.18 23.03
C THR A 240 36.81 -31.46 22.36
N CYS A 241 36.14 -31.31 21.22
CA CYS A 241 35.76 -32.40 20.35
C CYS A 241 36.20 -32.07 18.92
N ASP A 242 37.12 -32.87 18.39
CA ASP A 242 37.58 -32.77 17.01
C ASP A 242 36.90 -33.87 16.19
N ALA A 243 36.04 -33.51 15.23
CA ALA A 243 35.27 -34.50 14.48
C ALA A 243 36.14 -35.54 13.75
N ALA A 244 37.36 -35.19 13.33
CA ALA A 244 38.26 -36.12 12.68
C ALA A 244 38.85 -37.13 13.68
N ARG A 245 39.19 -36.67 14.88
CA ARG A 245 39.81 -37.49 15.92
C ARG A 245 38.78 -38.24 16.76
N ASP A 246 37.71 -37.58 17.17
CA ASP A 246 36.74 -38.08 18.15
C ASP A 246 35.55 -38.77 17.46
N CYS A 247 35.09 -38.27 16.32
CA CYS A 247 33.98 -38.85 15.54
C CYS A 247 34.44 -39.56 14.25
N SER A 248 35.73 -39.90 14.16
CA SER A 248 36.32 -40.69 13.06
C SER A 248 36.09 -40.11 11.65
N ASN A 249 35.85 -38.80 11.52
CA ASN A 249 35.39 -38.10 10.29
C ASN A 249 33.99 -38.52 9.79
N ASN A 250 33.27 -39.36 10.54
CA ASN A 250 31.98 -39.93 10.15
C ASN A 250 30.82 -39.38 11.01
N GLY A 251 31.05 -38.26 11.67
CA GLY A 251 30.04 -37.57 12.46
C GLY A 251 30.45 -36.15 12.77
N ARG A 252 29.57 -35.44 13.47
CA ARG A 252 29.79 -34.09 13.97
C ARG A 252 29.71 -34.08 15.50
N CYS A 253 30.53 -33.25 16.13
CA CYS A 253 30.44 -33.04 17.56
C CYS A 253 29.18 -32.23 17.89
N THR A 254 28.40 -32.68 18.86
CA THR A 254 27.30 -31.93 19.46
C THR A 254 27.85 -30.92 20.48
N ALA A 255 26.99 -29.99 20.92
CA ALA A 255 27.35 -29.01 21.94
C ALA A 255 27.85 -29.66 23.24
N ASP A 256 27.37 -30.85 23.59
CA ASP A 256 27.79 -31.62 24.76
C ASP A 256 28.99 -32.56 24.51
N GLY A 257 29.66 -32.43 23.37
CA GLY A 257 30.87 -33.20 23.05
C GLY A 257 30.65 -34.64 22.57
N HIS A 258 29.40 -35.03 22.30
CA HIS A 258 29.08 -36.35 21.76
C HIS A 258 29.07 -36.34 20.23
N CYS A 259 29.23 -37.50 19.59
CA CYS A 259 29.18 -37.58 18.14
C CYS A 259 27.76 -37.83 17.62
N GLU A 260 27.26 -36.94 16.77
CA GLU A 260 26.13 -37.19 15.90
C GLU A 260 26.65 -37.80 14.59
N CYS A 261 26.43 -39.10 14.42
CA CYS A 261 26.95 -39.84 13.27
C CYS A 261 26.20 -39.53 11.97
N PHE A 262 26.94 -39.50 10.86
CA PHE A 262 26.36 -39.44 9.53
C PHE A 262 25.61 -40.74 9.20
N GLU A 263 24.72 -40.66 8.22
CA GLU A 263 23.92 -41.81 7.78
C GLU A 263 24.82 -43.01 7.43
N GLY A 264 24.48 -44.18 7.99
CA GLY A 264 25.26 -45.40 7.82
C GLY A 264 26.34 -45.66 8.87
N PHE A 265 26.65 -44.69 9.72
CA PHE A 265 27.61 -44.83 10.82
C PHE A 265 26.93 -44.80 12.18
N VAL A 266 27.45 -45.57 13.13
CA VAL A 266 26.93 -45.68 14.50
C VAL A 266 28.06 -45.83 15.53
N GLY A 267 27.71 -45.73 16.81
CA GLY A 267 28.64 -45.79 17.93
C GLY A 267 29.02 -44.42 18.48
N GLU A 268 29.61 -44.36 19.67
CA GLU A 268 29.98 -43.10 20.34
C GLU A 268 31.00 -42.27 19.54
N ARG A 269 31.76 -42.92 18.64
CA ARG A 269 32.81 -42.31 17.80
C ARG A 269 32.55 -42.45 16.29
N CYS A 270 31.35 -42.89 15.91
CA CYS A 270 30.95 -43.12 14.52
C CYS A 270 31.94 -44.00 13.71
N ASP A 271 32.52 -44.99 14.39
CA ASP A 271 33.54 -45.89 13.86
C ASP A 271 32.97 -47.26 13.42
N MET A 272 31.68 -47.48 13.60
CA MET A 272 30.99 -48.72 13.23
C MET A 272 29.92 -48.47 12.17
N CYS A 273 29.58 -49.51 11.40
CA CYS A 273 28.53 -49.43 10.41
C CYS A 273 27.15 -49.71 11.02
N ALA A 274 26.13 -49.03 10.50
CA ALA A 274 24.75 -49.34 10.84
C ALA A 274 24.40 -50.77 10.42
N ALA A 275 23.44 -51.38 11.10
CA ALA A 275 23.05 -52.77 10.84
C ALA A 275 22.66 -52.97 9.36
N GLY A 276 23.27 -53.98 8.73
CA GLY A 276 23.06 -54.29 7.32
C GLY A 276 23.96 -53.50 6.35
N GLN A 277 24.94 -52.76 6.86
CA GLN A 277 25.98 -52.09 6.07
C GLN A 277 27.38 -52.60 6.46
N GLN A 278 28.33 -52.55 5.53
CA GLN A 278 29.71 -52.98 5.73
C GLN A 278 30.69 -52.15 4.89
N GLY A 279 32.00 -52.34 5.12
CA GLY A 279 33.06 -51.73 4.33
C GLY A 279 33.59 -50.42 4.92
N ALA A 280 34.69 -49.92 4.35
CA ALA A 280 35.45 -48.80 4.93
C ALA A 280 34.67 -47.47 5.00
N GLU A 281 33.64 -47.32 4.17
CA GLU A 281 32.76 -46.14 4.12
C GLU A 281 31.31 -46.50 4.47
N CYS A 282 31.05 -47.72 4.97
CA CYS A 282 29.70 -48.26 5.25
C CYS A 282 28.69 -48.17 4.08
N GLY A 283 29.17 -48.04 2.84
CA GLY A 283 28.29 -47.92 1.66
C GLY A 283 27.77 -49.26 1.11
N ASP A 284 28.35 -50.38 1.52
CA ASP A 284 28.01 -51.70 0.98
C ASP A 284 26.91 -52.36 1.82
N SER A 285 25.82 -52.79 1.19
CA SER A 285 24.80 -53.58 1.88
C SER A 285 25.34 -54.97 2.23
N CYS A 286 25.03 -55.45 3.44
CA CYS A 286 25.30 -56.82 3.86
C CYS A 286 24.01 -57.50 4.33
N ASP A 287 23.67 -58.61 3.68
CA ASP A 287 22.58 -59.49 4.05
C ASP A 287 23.14 -60.83 4.55
N SER A 288 22.84 -61.19 5.80
CA SER A 288 23.35 -62.43 6.41
C SER A 288 22.86 -63.70 5.71
N GLU A 289 21.74 -63.65 4.99
CA GLU A 289 21.22 -64.80 4.23
C GLU A 289 21.99 -64.99 2.91
N HIS A 290 22.27 -63.90 2.20
CA HIS A 290 22.92 -63.93 0.89
C HIS A 290 24.45 -63.85 0.98
N ASP A 291 24.97 -62.90 1.76
CA ASP A 291 26.40 -62.62 1.87
C ASP A 291 27.10 -63.52 2.88
N CYS A 292 26.41 -63.91 3.97
CA CYS A 292 26.95 -64.86 4.96
C CYS A 292 26.46 -66.30 4.76
N SER A 293 25.75 -66.57 3.66
CA SER A 293 25.21 -67.90 3.31
C SER A 293 24.43 -68.56 4.47
N GLY A 294 23.80 -67.75 5.33
CA GLY A 294 23.06 -68.19 6.52
C GLY A 294 23.89 -68.79 7.66
N ASN A 295 25.23 -68.77 7.61
CA ASN A 295 26.12 -69.36 8.63
C ASN A 295 26.99 -68.32 9.35
N GLY A 296 26.51 -67.08 9.44
CA GLY A 296 27.21 -66.00 10.12
C GLY A 296 26.33 -64.78 10.29
N HIS A 297 26.93 -63.71 10.80
CA HIS A 297 26.31 -62.40 10.93
C HIS A 297 27.18 -61.34 10.28
N CYS A 298 26.53 -60.33 9.70
CA CYS A 298 27.22 -59.18 9.13
C CYS A 298 27.84 -58.34 10.25
N THR A 299 29.12 -58.00 10.08
CA THR A 299 29.85 -57.00 10.86
C THR A 299 30.39 -55.94 9.91
N ASP A 300 30.92 -54.87 10.47
CA ASP A 300 31.55 -53.76 9.75
C ASP A 300 32.67 -54.22 8.79
N SER A 301 33.26 -55.38 9.08
CA SER A 301 34.35 -56.00 8.32
C SER A 301 33.92 -57.13 7.37
N GLY A 302 32.62 -57.41 7.27
CA GLY A 302 32.06 -58.49 6.48
C GLY A 302 31.36 -59.56 7.31
N CYS A 303 31.24 -60.77 6.77
CA CYS A 303 30.58 -61.87 7.48
C CYS A 303 31.48 -62.52 8.54
N GLU A 304 31.05 -62.47 9.80
CA GLU A 304 31.60 -63.30 10.87
C GLU A 304 30.77 -64.58 11.02
N CYS A 305 31.40 -65.71 10.69
CA CYS A 305 30.78 -67.02 10.79
C CYS A 305 30.63 -67.47 12.26
N PHE A 306 29.53 -68.14 12.59
CA PHE A 306 29.38 -68.77 13.91
C PHE A 306 30.40 -69.91 14.06
N GLU A 307 31.20 -69.93 15.14
CA GLU A 307 32.10 -71.05 15.41
C GLU A 307 31.29 -72.33 15.69
N GLY A 308 31.68 -73.42 15.02
CA GLY A 308 31.06 -74.75 15.11
C GLY A 308 31.89 -75.77 15.88
#